data_AF-A0A944X1D2-F1
#
_entry.id   AF-A0A944X1D2-F1
#
_cell.length_a   1.000
_cell.length_b   1.000
_cell.length_c   1.000
_cell.angle_alpha   90.00
_cell.angle_beta   90.00
_cell.angle_gamma   90.00
#
_symmetry.space_group_name_H-M   'P 1'
#
loop_
_entity.id
_entity.type
_entity.pdbx_description
1 polymer ?
#
loop_
_entity_poly.entity_id
_entity_poly.type
_entity_poly.pdbx_seq_one_letter_code
_entity_poly.pdbx_strand_id
1 'polypeptide(L)'
;METSYLEYAMSVIVSRALPDVRDGMKPVHRRILYAMNDIGLRSSSGFRKSASVVGEVLAKYHPHGDTAVYDSMVRMAQDFAMRYPLVRGQGNFGSIDGDNAAAMRYTEAKMEKISDEVLADIDKGTVNWRPNYDGRHKEPTVLPTRIPQLLLNGSTGIAVGMATSIPPHNLGEVVDGLMHLSENPEAEIEDLMEFIKGPDFPTGAILYNIEDIKTAYKTGRGGMVARANTEIIEKKSGRFSIIVTDVPYQVNKSNLVTKIAELVRDKKILGISDLRDESNKDGIRIAIELKKDSYPKKILNQLYKFTPMQTSFNMNMIALVDEVQPHLLNLKQVLEHFIKHRKEVITRRTQYELNVAKARAHILEGLKIALDHIDKVIETIKKSKTKEEANENLMKKFKLSELQSKAILEMRLQTLAGLERQKIEDEYTEKIKLIAELESILGDPKKITKI
;
A
#
# COMPACT_ATOMS: atom_id res chain seq x y z
N MET A 1 34.45 10.37 -12.90
CA MET A 1 34.12 10.04 -11.49
C MET A 1 32.87 10.79 -11.04
N GLU A 2 32.80 12.11 -11.24
CA GLU A 2 31.64 12.94 -10.92
C GLU A 2 30.34 12.50 -11.61
N THR A 3 30.35 12.28 -12.94
CA THR A 3 29.18 11.80 -13.69
C THR A 3 28.68 10.44 -13.20
N SER A 4 29.58 9.47 -13.05
CA SER A 4 29.23 8.12 -12.57
C SER A 4 28.70 8.13 -11.13
N TYR A 5 29.22 9.02 -10.28
CA TYR A 5 28.71 9.21 -8.92
C TYR A 5 27.30 9.82 -8.94
N LEU A 6 27.06 10.84 -9.76
CA LEU A 6 25.76 11.49 -9.89
C LEU A 6 24.69 10.52 -10.41
N GLU A 7 24.99 9.76 -11.47
CA GLU A 7 24.08 8.75 -12.03
C GLU A 7 23.72 7.68 -11.00
N TYR A 8 24.72 7.17 -10.28
CA TYR A 8 24.50 6.20 -9.20
C TYR A 8 23.66 6.82 -8.07
N ALA A 9 24.00 8.03 -7.61
CA ALA A 9 23.28 8.71 -6.54
C ALA A 9 21.80 8.94 -6.89
N MET A 10 21.53 9.47 -8.09
CA MET A 10 20.16 9.68 -8.57
C MET A 10 19.39 8.36 -8.68
N SER A 11 20.01 7.30 -9.23
CA SER A 11 19.39 5.98 -9.33
C SER A 11 19.02 5.41 -7.97
N VAL A 12 19.89 5.54 -6.97
CA VAL A 12 19.62 5.06 -5.60
C VAL A 12 18.52 5.88 -4.93
N ILE A 13 18.53 7.21 -5.07
CA ILE A 13 17.52 8.10 -4.48
C ILE A 13 16.14 7.82 -5.08
N VAL A 14 16.02 7.87 -6.40
CA VAL A 14 14.73 7.86 -7.11
C VAL A 14 14.19 6.44 -7.31
N SER A 15 15.07 5.48 -7.60
CA SER A 15 14.67 4.16 -8.08
C SER A 15 14.97 3.01 -7.10
N ARG A 16 15.35 3.31 -5.86
CA ARG A 16 15.67 2.26 -4.87
C ARG A 16 15.27 2.56 -3.43
N ALA A 17 15.82 3.62 -2.84
CA ALA A 17 15.92 3.74 -1.39
C ALA A 17 14.75 4.49 -0.75
N LEU A 18 14.15 5.46 -1.44
CA LEU A 18 13.09 6.30 -0.92
C LEU A 18 11.70 5.85 -1.42
N PRO A 19 10.65 5.98 -0.59
CA PRO A 19 9.29 5.74 -1.02
C PRO A 19 8.74 6.92 -1.84
N ASP A 20 7.76 6.65 -2.69
CA ASP A 20 6.91 7.70 -3.28
C ASP A 20 5.89 8.19 -2.23
N VAL A 21 5.66 9.50 -2.13
CA VAL A 21 4.73 10.06 -1.14
C VAL A 21 3.29 9.59 -1.34
N ARG A 22 2.90 9.27 -2.57
CA ARG A 22 1.52 8.96 -2.97
C ARG A 22 1.08 7.56 -2.55
N ASP A 23 1.94 6.56 -2.77
CA ASP A 23 1.63 5.17 -2.46
C ASP A 23 2.49 4.55 -1.34
N GLY A 24 3.48 5.30 -0.84
CA GLY A 24 4.40 4.87 0.20
C GLY A 24 5.37 3.76 -0.21
N MET A 25 5.42 3.38 -1.49
CA MET A 25 6.19 2.24 -1.96
C MET A 25 7.52 2.66 -2.55
N LYS A 26 8.52 1.83 -2.28
CA LYS A 26 9.76 1.77 -3.07
C LYS A 26 9.51 0.93 -4.32
N PRO A 27 10.34 1.04 -5.37
CA PRO A 27 10.13 0.30 -6.61
C PRO A 27 10.06 -1.22 -6.43
N VAL A 28 10.86 -1.81 -5.54
CA VAL A 28 10.80 -3.27 -5.30
C VAL A 28 9.45 -3.71 -4.72
N HIS A 29 8.91 -2.99 -3.73
CA HIS A 29 7.61 -3.31 -3.12
C HIS A 29 6.47 -3.17 -4.14
N ARG A 30 6.49 -2.08 -4.93
CA ARG A 30 5.51 -1.83 -5.99
C ARG A 30 5.50 -2.94 -7.03
N ARG A 31 6.67 -3.35 -7.50
CA ARG A 31 6.85 -4.42 -8.48
C ARG A 31 6.40 -5.78 -7.94
N ILE A 32 6.66 -6.08 -6.67
CA ILE A 32 6.17 -7.30 -6.02
C ILE A 32 4.63 -7.35 -6.04
N LEU A 33 3.95 -6.32 -5.52
CA LEU A 33 2.48 -6.30 -5.51
C LEU A 33 1.89 -6.33 -6.93
N TYR A 34 2.48 -5.56 -7.85
CA TYR A 34 2.01 -5.54 -9.23
C TYR A 34 2.18 -6.90 -9.92
N ALA A 35 3.33 -7.56 -9.78
CA ALA A 35 3.56 -8.89 -10.34
C ALA A 35 2.60 -9.93 -9.74
N MET A 36 2.34 -9.87 -8.43
CA MET A 36 1.35 -10.74 -7.78
C MET A 36 -0.05 -10.52 -8.36
N ASN A 37 -0.45 -9.27 -8.60
CA ASN A 37 -1.73 -8.94 -9.24
C ASN A 37 -1.80 -9.43 -10.70
N ASP A 38 -0.74 -9.21 -11.50
CA ASP A 38 -0.64 -9.59 -12.92
C ASP A 38 -0.84 -11.11 -13.11
N ILE A 39 -0.28 -11.93 -12.21
CA ILE A 39 -0.42 -13.39 -12.26
C ILE A 39 -1.67 -13.92 -11.52
N GLY A 40 -2.58 -13.03 -11.10
CA GLY A 40 -3.85 -13.35 -10.46
C GLY A 40 -3.75 -13.81 -9.00
N LEU A 41 -2.65 -13.54 -8.31
CA LEU A 41 -2.37 -13.97 -6.93
C LEU A 41 -3.01 -13.02 -5.89
N ARG A 42 -4.32 -12.83 -6.00
CA ARG A 42 -5.15 -11.99 -5.13
C ARG A 42 -5.33 -12.58 -3.73
N SER A 43 -5.90 -11.82 -2.80
CA SER A 43 -6.15 -12.32 -1.44
C SER A 43 -7.06 -13.56 -1.40
N SER A 44 -7.98 -13.66 -2.36
CA SER A 44 -8.91 -14.78 -2.52
C SER A 44 -8.30 -16.02 -3.17
N SER A 45 -7.11 -15.92 -3.78
CA SER A 45 -6.48 -17.05 -4.45
C SER A 45 -5.86 -18.05 -3.45
N GLY A 46 -5.51 -19.24 -3.96
CA GLY A 46 -4.61 -20.15 -3.26
C GLY A 46 -3.21 -19.55 -3.12
N PHE A 47 -2.44 -20.06 -2.16
CA PHE A 47 -1.02 -19.74 -2.02
C PHE A 47 -0.22 -20.28 -3.21
N ARG A 48 0.85 -19.57 -3.59
CA ARG A 48 1.79 -19.99 -4.64
C ARG A 48 3.22 -19.91 -4.11
N LYS A 49 4.12 -20.78 -4.60
CA LYS A 49 5.54 -20.77 -4.21
C LYS A 49 6.13 -19.37 -4.35
N SER A 50 6.84 -18.93 -3.31
CA SER A 50 7.51 -17.63 -3.30
C SER A 50 8.49 -17.48 -4.47
N ALA A 51 9.19 -18.56 -4.82
CA ALA A 51 10.08 -18.60 -5.99
C ALA A 51 9.38 -18.22 -7.30
N SER A 52 8.09 -18.56 -7.47
CA SER A 52 7.33 -18.17 -8.67
C SER A 52 7.06 -16.67 -8.70
N VAL A 53 6.72 -16.07 -7.56
CA VAL A 53 6.50 -14.60 -7.46
C VAL A 53 7.81 -13.86 -7.71
N VAL A 54 8.89 -14.29 -7.07
CA VAL A 54 10.22 -13.69 -7.25
C VAL A 54 10.66 -13.81 -8.73
N GLY A 55 10.52 -14.98 -9.34
CA GLY A 55 10.84 -15.18 -10.75
C GLY A 55 10.08 -14.23 -11.68
N GLU A 56 8.79 -14.02 -11.43
CA GLU A 56 7.96 -13.09 -12.19
C GLU A 56 8.44 -11.64 -12.09
N VAL A 57 8.75 -11.20 -10.86
CA VAL A 57 9.25 -9.85 -10.59
C VAL A 57 10.57 -9.62 -11.30
N LEU A 58 11.50 -10.57 -11.24
CA LEU A 58 12.81 -10.47 -11.88
C LEU A 58 12.70 -10.46 -13.40
N ALA A 59 11.90 -11.38 -13.97
CA ALA A 59 11.78 -11.56 -15.40
C ALA A 59 11.13 -10.35 -16.10
N LYS A 60 10.21 -9.66 -15.44
CA LYS A 60 9.44 -8.57 -16.05
C LYS A 60 9.81 -7.18 -15.56
N TYR A 61 10.20 -6.99 -14.31
CA TYR A 61 10.19 -5.66 -13.70
C TYR A 61 11.47 -5.25 -12.95
N HIS A 62 12.18 -6.18 -12.31
CA HIS A 62 13.22 -5.86 -11.34
C HIS A 62 14.58 -6.53 -11.70
N PRO A 63 15.47 -5.84 -12.44
CA PRO A 63 16.73 -6.40 -12.93
C PRO A 63 17.84 -6.40 -11.86
N HIS A 64 17.56 -6.98 -10.69
CA HIS A 64 18.48 -7.09 -9.55
C HIS A 64 18.48 -8.53 -8.99
N GLY A 65 19.21 -8.77 -7.90
CA GLY A 65 19.28 -10.09 -7.27
C GLY A 65 17.92 -10.56 -6.72
N ASP A 66 17.68 -11.87 -6.81
CA ASP A 66 16.50 -12.55 -6.28
C ASP A 66 16.35 -12.36 -4.77
N THR A 67 17.45 -12.41 -4.02
CA THR A 67 17.47 -12.17 -2.57
C THR A 67 16.82 -10.83 -2.20
N ALA A 68 17.13 -9.75 -2.93
CA ALA A 68 16.57 -8.43 -2.62
C ALA A 68 15.04 -8.39 -2.79
N VAL A 69 14.52 -9.09 -3.79
CA VAL A 69 13.07 -9.21 -4.04
C VAL A 69 12.44 -10.10 -2.97
N TYR A 70 13.04 -11.25 -2.68
CA TYR A 70 12.51 -12.20 -1.72
C TYR A 70 12.49 -11.61 -0.30
N ASP A 71 13.58 -10.98 0.15
CA ASP A 71 13.66 -10.36 1.48
C ASP A 71 12.65 -9.22 1.63
N SER A 72 12.45 -8.43 0.56
CA SER A 72 11.41 -7.39 0.52
C SER A 72 10.01 -7.99 0.67
N MET A 73 9.72 -9.08 -0.05
CA MET A 73 8.44 -9.80 0.04
C MET A 73 8.24 -10.45 1.41
N VAL A 74 9.30 -11.01 2.00
CA VAL A 74 9.29 -11.59 3.35
C VAL A 74 8.94 -10.52 4.37
N ARG A 75 9.60 -9.35 4.31
CA ARG A 75 9.31 -8.23 5.21
C ARG A 75 7.87 -7.73 5.06
N MET A 76 7.32 -7.77 3.85
CA MET A 76 5.92 -7.43 3.58
C MET A 76 4.90 -8.41 4.19
N ALA A 77 5.36 -9.58 4.64
CA ALA A 77 4.54 -10.61 5.29
C ALA A 77 4.75 -10.73 6.80
N GLN A 78 5.71 -9.99 7.37
CA GLN A 78 6.02 -10.03 8.79
C GLN A 78 5.18 -8.99 9.55
N ASP A 79 4.31 -9.46 10.43
CA ASP A 79 3.44 -8.62 11.27
C ASP A 79 4.21 -7.79 12.30
N PHE A 80 5.40 -8.22 12.74
CA PHE A 80 6.30 -7.44 13.59
C PHE A 80 7.10 -6.38 12.81
N ALA A 81 7.12 -6.43 11.47
CA ALA A 81 7.86 -5.50 10.62
C ALA A 81 6.95 -4.49 9.88
N MET A 82 5.72 -4.89 9.55
CA MET A 82 4.70 -4.05 8.93
C MET A 82 3.44 -4.04 9.79
N ARG A 83 2.94 -2.85 10.12
CA ARG A 83 1.72 -2.68 10.91
C ARG A 83 0.49 -3.27 10.23
N TYR A 84 0.47 -3.23 8.90
CA TYR A 84 -0.52 -3.84 8.03
C TYR A 84 0.21 -4.64 6.91
N PRO A 85 0.48 -5.94 7.12
CA PRO A 85 1.14 -6.77 6.12
C PRO A 85 0.44 -6.72 4.77
N LEU A 86 1.24 -6.67 3.71
CA LEU A 86 0.78 -6.56 2.32
C LEU A 86 0.82 -7.92 1.61
N VAL A 87 1.57 -8.86 2.17
CA VAL A 87 1.71 -10.22 1.67
C VAL A 87 1.30 -11.16 2.79
N ARG A 88 0.56 -12.21 2.45
CA ARG A 88 0.30 -13.32 3.35
C ARG A 88 1.28 -14.43 3.04
N GLY A 89 2.13 -14.77 4.01
CA GLY A 89 3.08 -15.87 3.91
C GLY A 89 2.54 -17.19 4.47
N GLN A 90 2.94 -18.30 3.87
CA GLN A 90 2.77 -19.66 4.39
C GLN A 90 4.13 -20.36 4.47
N GLY A 91 4.43 -20.94 5.64
CA GLY A 91 5.74 -21.49 5.98
C GLY A 91 6.50 -20.57 6.93
N ASN A 92 7.82 -20.78 7.07
CA ASN A 92 8.67 -19.95 7.92
C ASN A 92 9.07 -18.65 7.20
N PHE A 93 8.50 -17.52 7.62
CA PHE A 93 8.81 -16.17 7.14
C PHE A 93 9.73 -15.38 8.11
N GLY A 94 10.42 -16.08 9.00
CA GLY A 94 11.29 -15.49 10.01
C GLY A 94 10.56 -15.13 11.30
N SER A 95 11.30 -14.61 12.26
CA SER A 95 10.81 -14.29 13.60
C SER A 95 11.37 -12.97 14.12
N ILE A 96 10.74 -12.42 15.16
CA ILE A 96 11.25 -11.23 15.87
C ILE A 96 12.60 -11.48 16.59
N ASP A 97 12.97 -12.76 16.75
CA ASP A 97 14.26 -13.19 17.26
C ASP A 97 15.41 -13.01 16.26
N GLY A 98 15.09 -12.61 15.02
CA GLY A 98 16.04 -12.42 13.94
C GLY A 98 16.33 -13.69 13.14
N ASP A 99 15.51 -14.74 13.32
CA ASP A 99 15.59 -15.90 12.44
C ASP A 99 15.20 -15.48 11.03
N ASN A 100 16.02 -15.86 10.06
CA ASN A 100 15.72 -15.63 8.65
C ASN A 100 14.53 -16.47 8.20
N ALA A 101 13.83 -16.00 7.17
CA ALA A 101 12.85 -16.82 6.49
C ALA A 101 13.50 -18.07 5.88
N ALA A 102 12.71 -19.14 5.73
CA ALA A 102 13.13 -20.28 4.93
C ALA A 102 13.36 -19.84 3.47
N ALA A 103 14.18 -20.58 2.74
CA ALA A 103 14.43 -20.28 1.33
C ALA A 103 13.13 -20.26 0.51
N MET A 104 13.06 -19.40 -0.52
CA MET A 104 11.85 -19.15 -1.34
C MET A 104 11.24 -20.37 -2.04
N ARG A 105 11.95 -21.51 -2.08
CA ARG A 105 11.44 -22.80 -2.57
C ARG A 105 10.50 -23.51 -1.58
N TYR A 106 10.61 -23.18 -0.29
CA TYR A 106 9.82 -23.80 0.79
C TYR A 106 8.62 -22.95 1.20
N THR A 107 8.73 -21.63 1.07
CA THR A 107 7.64 -20.71 1.42
C THR A 107 6.67 -20.52 0.26
N GLU A 108 5.45 -20.15 0.62
CA GLU A 108 4.41 -19.74 -0.32
C GLU A 108 3.85 -18.38 0.09
N ALA A 109 3.33 -17.63 -0.87
CA ALA A 109 2.80 -16.30 -0.66
C ALA A 109 1.52 -16.08 -1.46
N LYS A 110 0.73 -15.10 -1.03
CA LYS A 110 -0.30 -14.41 -1.81
C LYS A 110 -0.52 -13.00 -1.28
N MET A 111 -1.27 -12.15 -1.98
CA MET A 111 -1.57 -10.82 -1.46
C MET A 111 -2.40 -10.89 -0.18
N GLU A 112 -2.16 -9.98 0.76
CA GLU A 112 -3.11 -9.77 1.86
C GLU A 112 -4.36 -9.03 1.36
N LYS A 113 -5.47 -9.13 2.10
CA LYS A 113 -6.74 -8.49 1.72
C LYS A 113 -6.59 -6.98 1.53
N ILE A 114 -5.78 -6.34 2.37
CA ILE A 114 -5.52 -4.89 2.29
C ILE A 114 -4.82 -4.48 0.98
N SER A 115 -4.04 -5.38 0.38
CA SER A 115 -3.32 -5.13 -0.87
C SER A 115 -4.24 -5.06 -2.09
N ASP A 116 -5.41 -5.70 -2.05
CA ASP A 116 -6.41 -5.54 -3.11
C ASP A 116 -6.88 -4.07 -3.19
N GLU A 117 -6.99 -3.36 -2.05
CA GLU A 117 -7.32 -1.93 -2.02
C GLU A 117 -6.16 -1.03 -2.48
N VAL A 118 -4.91 -1.51 -2.37
CA VAL A 118 -3.73 -0.79 -2.90
C VAL A 118 -3.75 -0.79 -4.43
N LEU A 119 -4.22 -1.87 -5.05
CA LEU A 119 -4.23 -2.11 -6.50
C LEU A 119 -5.58 -1.84 -7.17
N ALA A 120 -6.61 -1.50 -6.39
CA ALA A 120 -7.95 -1.30 -6.91
C ALA A 120 -7.98 -0.24 -8.02
N ASP A 121 -8.74 -0.52 -9.08
CA ASP A 121 -8.91 0.34 -10.26
C ASP A 121 -7.64 0.59 -11.11
N ILE A 122 -6.55 -0.18 -10.92
CA ILE A 122 -5.29 -0.02 -11.71
C ILE A 122 -5.49 -0.16 -13.23
N ASP A 123 -6.42 -1.00 -13.66
CA ASP A 123 -6.72 -1.26 -15.08
C ASP A 123 -7.61 -0.20 -15.73
N LYS A 124 -8.11 0.77 -14.95
CA LYS A 124 -9.02 1.84 -15.41
C LYS A 124 -8.29 3.13 -15.78
N GLY A 125 -7.04 3.03 -16.20
CA GLY A 125 -6.23 4.21 -16.61
C GLY A 125 -5.98 5.22 -15.48
N THR A 126 -6.01 4.77 -14.22
CA THR A 126 -5.93 5.59 -13.01
C THR A 126 -4.52 6.04 -12.66
N VAL A 127 -3.49 5.39 -13.20
CA VAL A 127 -2.08 5.70 -12.96
C VAL A 127 -1.29 5.72 -14.26
N ASN A 128 -0.14 6.38 -14.24
CA ASN A 128 0.78 6.40 -15.37
C ASN A 128 1.61 5.14 -15.44
N TRP A 129 1.83 4.68 -16.66
CA TRP A 129 2.61 3.50 -16.98
C TRP A 129 3.90 3.92 -17.65
N ARG A 130 4.99 3.19 -17.38
CA ARG A 130 6.24 3.32 -18.11
C ARG A 130 6.69 1.98 -18.67
N PRO A 131 7.49 1.95 -19.75
CA PRO A 131 8.18 0.74 -20.15
C PRO A 131 9.02 0.18 -18.99
N ASN A 132 9.09 -1.14 -18.88
CA ASN A 132 10.02 -1.81 -17.98
C ASN A 132 11.47 -1.65 -18.50
N TYR A 133 12.42 -2.28 -17.80
CA TYR A 133 13.86 -2.10 -18.07
C TYR A 133 14.32 -2.56 -19.47
N ASP A 134 13.61 -3.46 -20.14
CA ASP A 134 13.91 -3.95 -21.50
C ASP A 134 12.88 -3.54 -22.57
N GLY A 135 11.88 -2.75 -22.18
CA GLY A 135 10.82 -2.24 -23.05
C GLY A 135 9.77 -3.26 -23.50
N ARG A 136 9.83 -4.52 -23.06
CA ARG A 136 8.85 -5.56 -23.46
C ARG A 136 7.54 -5.53 -22.69
N HIS A 137 7.57 -4.99 -21.47
CA HIS A 137 6.42 -4.88 -20.58
C HIS A 137 6.22 -3.43 -20.14
N LYS A 138 5.05 -3.17 -19.54
CA LYS A 138 4.77 -1.92 -18.84
C LYS A 138 4.69 -2.16 -17.34
N GLU A 139 5.14 -1.18 -16.55
CA GLU A 139 4.99 -1.17 -15.10
C GLU A 139 4.35 0.15 -14.63
N PRO A 140 3.59 0.14 -13.53
CA PRO A 140 3.02 1.35 -12.95
C PRO A 140 4.12 2.20 -12.30
N THR A 141 4.07 3.51 -12.53
CA THR A 141 4.95 4.49 -11.86
C THR A 141 4.61 4.62 -10.37
N VAL A 142 3.32 4.56 -10.06
CA VAL A 142 2.69 4.64 -8.73
C VAL A 142 1.47 3.71 -8.70
N LEU A 143 1.04 3.23 -7.54
CA LEU A 143 -0.21 2.47 -7.40
C LEU A 143 -1.41 3.40 -7.13
N PRO A 144 -2.63 3.03 -7.55
CA PRO A 144 -3.82 3.86 -7.32
C PRO A 144 -4.09 4.11 -5.84
N THR A 145 -3.79 3.12 -5.00
CA THR A 145 -3.94 3.03 -3.54
C THR A 145 -5.14 3.77 -2.94
N ARG A 146 -6.06 3.01 -2.33
CA ARG A 146 -7.16 3.59 -1.55
C ARG A 146 -6.79 3.90 -0.10
N ILE A 147 -5.61 3.50 0.33
CA ILE A 147 -5.14 3.60 1.71
C ILE A 147 -3.80 4.36 1.81
N PRO A 148 -3.58 5.14 2.88
CA PRO A 148 -2.39 5.99 3.05
C PRO A 148 -1.14 5.21 3.48
N GLN A 149 -0.72 4.27 2.63
CA GLN A 149 0.33 3.27 2.90
C GLN A 149 1.61 3.82 3.52
N LEU A 150 2.07 5.01 3.08
CA LEU A 150 3.29 5.64 3.59
C LEU A 150 3.26 5.81 5.12
N LEU A 151 2.16 6.32 5.67
CA LEU A 151 2.01 6.49 7.11
C LEU A 151 1.62 5.19 7.80
N LEU A 152 0.77 4.37 7.17
CA LEU A 152 0.30 3.12 7.79
C LEU A 152 1.44 2.16 8.11
N ASN A 153 2.32 1.91 7.15
CA ASN A 153 3.41 0.95 7.30
C ASN A 153 4.76 1.61 7.55
N GLY A 154 4.85 2.93 7.39
CA GLY A 154 6.12 3.64 7.46
C GLY A 154 7.07 3.25 6.33
N SER A 155 8.29 3.77 6.40
CA SER A 155 9.35 3.42 5.47
C SER A 155 10.71 3.75 6.06
N THR A 156 11.66 2.85 5.94
CA THR A 156 13.07 3.12 6.29
C THR A 156 13.93 2.89 5.07
N GLY A 157 14.91 3.75 4.83
CA GLY A 157 15.77 3.63 3.65
C GLY A 157 17.00 4.51 3.73
N ILE A 158 18.14 3.96 3.34
CA ILE A 158 19.41 4.68 3.26
C ILE A 158 19.71 4.91 1.79
N ALA A 159 19.72 6.18 1.37
CA ALA A 159 20.04 6.59 0.02
C ALA A 159 21.47 7.16 -0.03
N VAL A 160 21.83 7.88 -1.10
CA VAL A 160 23.10 8.61 -1.18
C VAL A 160 22.88 10.03 -0.67
N GLY A 161 23.60 10.42 0.38
CA GLY A 161 23.52 11.76 0.98
C GLY A 161 22.27 12.03 1.84
N MET A 162 21.35 11.08 1.94
CA MET A 162 20.12 11.19 2.72
C MET A 162 19.58 9.83 3.16
N ALA A 163 18.64 9.83 4.11
CA ALA A 163 17.94 8.63 4.56
C ALA A 163 16.50 8.99 4.94
N THR A 164 15.59 8.03 4.89
CA THR A 164 14.22 8.16 5.37
C THR A 164 13.96 7.20 6.52
N SER A 165 13.17 7.64 7.48
CA SER A 165 12.74 6.88 8.65
C SER A 165 11.36 7.38 9.07
N ILE A 166 10.32 6.79 8.50
CA ILE A 166 8.91 7.12 8.75
C ILE A 166 8.33 5.99 9.59
N PRO A 167 7.77 6.27 10.77
CA PRO A 167 7.19 5.23 11.60
C PRO A 167 5.78 4.85 11.11
N PRO A 168 5.30 3.63 11.41
CA PRO A 168 3.93 3.20 11.12
C PRO A 168 2.90 3.90 12.02
N HIS A 169 1.66 3.98 11.56
CA HIS A 169 0.53 4.65 12.20
C HIS A 169 -0.73 3.79 12.13
N ASN A 170 -1.71 4.13 12.97
CA ASN A 170 -3.00 3.45 13.00
C ASN A 170 -3.88 3.84 11.80
N LEU A 171 -4.51 2.87 11.16
CA LEU A 171 -5.39 3.08 10.00
C LEU A 171 -6.60 3.96 10.32
N GLY A 172 -7.28 3.73 11.45
CA GLY A 172 -8.43 4.52 11.83
C GLY A 172 -8.05 5.98 12.03
N GLU A 173 -7.02 6.21 12.83
CA GLU A 173 -6.52 7.56 13.12
C GLU A 173 -6.08 8.32 11.87
N VAL A 174 -5.33 7.68 10.97
CA VAL A 174 -4.88 8.34 9.72
C VAL A 174 -6.06 8.62 8.79
N VAL A 175 -7.05 7.72 8.69
CA VAL A 175 -8.27 7.96 7.89
C VAL A 175 -9.08 9.10 8.48
N ASP A 176 -9.26 9.16 9.80
CA ASP A 176 -9.98 10.25 10.47
C ASP A 176 -9.28 11.60 10.22
N GLY A 177 -7.95 11.64 10.32
CA GLY A 177 -7.15 12.82 9.99
C GLY A 177 -7.25 13.24 8.51
N LEU A 178 -7.30 12.28 7.58
CA LEU A 178 -7.53 12.56 6.16
C LEU A 178 -8.91 13.14 5.88
N MET A 179 -9.94 12.60 6.53
CA MET A 179 -11.32 13.10 6.42
C MET A 179 -11.41 14.53 6.94
N HIS A 180 -10.85 14.78 8.13
CA HIS A 180 -10.80 16.12 8.71
C HIS A 180 -10.09 17.12 7.80
N LEU A 181 -8.91 16.78 7.28
CA LEU A 181 -8.14 17.65 6.39
C LEU A 181 -8.84 17.88 5.04
N SER A 182 -9.59 16.89 4.54
CA SER A 182 -10.34 17.01 3.29
C SER A 182 -11.49 18.03 3.40
N GLU A 183 -12.07 18.17 4.60
CA GLU A 183 -13.12 19.15 4.91
C GLU A 183 -12.55 20.50 5.37
N ASN A 184 -11.36 20.50 5.99
CA ASN A 184 -10.70 21.68 6.55
C ASN A 184 -9.25 21.80 6.03
N PRO A 185 -9.03 22.31 4.79
CA PRO A 185 -7.70 22.38 4.18
C PRO A 185 -6.69 23.24 4.96
N GLU A 186 -7.18 24.22 5.72
CA GLU A 186 -6.35 25.11 6.54
C GLU A 186 -6.00 24.52 7.91
N ALA A 187 -6.44 23.29 8.23
CA ALA A 187 -6.12 22.63 9.49
C ALA A 187 -4.62 22.58 9.73
N GLU A 188 -4.20 22.89 10.96
CA GLU A 188 -2.81 22.84 11.38
C GLU A 188 -2.45 21.46 11.93
N ILE A 189 -1.16 21.24 12.18
CA ILE A 189 -0.67 19.94 12.70
C ILE A 189 -1.35 19.59 14.04
N GLU A 190 -1.59 20.58 14.89
CA GLU A 190 -2.33 20.44 16.14
C GLU A 190 -3.73 19.85 15.95
N ASP A 191 -4.49 20.36 14.98
CA ASP A 191 -5.85 19.90 14.72
C ASP A 191 -5.83 18.45 14.22
N LEU A 192 -4.85 18.11 13.37
CA LEU A 192 -4.64 16.74 12.87
C LEU A 192 -4.25 15.77 13.99
N MET A 193 -3.55 16.24 15.02
CA MET A 193 -3.12 15.40 16.16
C MET A 193 -4.26 15.04 17.11
N GLU A 194 -5.41 15.69 17.03
CA GLU A 194 -6.62 15.23 17.73
C GLU A 194 -7.09 13.85 17.21
N PHE A 195 -6.78 13.55 15.95
CA PHE A 195 -7.08 12.29 15.29
C PHE A 195 -5.87 11.35 15.26
N ILE A 196 -4.72 11.84 14.79
CA ILE A 196 -3.46 11.10 14.65
C ILE A 196 -2.60 11.33 15.90
N LYS A 197 -2.76 10.46 16.90
CA LYS A 197 -2.18 10.67 18.24
C LYS A 197 -0.67 10.49 18.26
N GLY A 198 -0.15 9.70 17.34
CA GLY A 198 1.25 9.33 17.28
C GLY A 198 1.46 8.09 16.40
N PRO A 199 2.71 7.62 16.29
CA PRO A 199 2.99 6.34 15.69
C PRO A 199 2.35 5.17 16.45
N ASP A 200 1.97 4.14 15.71
CA ASP A 200 1.41 2.89 16.21
C ASP A 200 2.29 1.74 15.70
N PHE A 201 3.24 1.30 16.52
CA PHE A 201 4.19 0.27 16.12
C PHE A 201 3.55 -1.13 16.16
N PRO A 202 3.85 -2.00 15.17
CA PRO A 202 3.37 -3.39 15.17
C PRO A 202 3.82 -4.20 16.39
N THR A 203 4.86 -3.75 17.07
CA THR A 203 5.50 -4.43 18.20
C THR A 203 5.04 -3.88 19.54
N GLY A 204 4.11 -2.92 19.57
CA GLY A 204 3.65 -2.29 20.81
C GLY A 204 4.63 -1.22 21.33
N ALA A 205 5.01 -1.34 22.61
CA ALA A 205 5.77 -0.36 23.38
C ALA A 205 4.99 0.92 23.71
N ILE A 206 5.55 1.72 24.61
CA ILE A 206 5.03 3.02 25.02
C ILE A 206 5.92 4.11 24.43
N LEU A 207 5.31 5.04 23.71
CA LEU A 207 5.95 6.30 23.32
C LEU A 207 5.84 7.34 24.44
N TYR A 208 6.96 7.98 24.75
CA TYR A 208 7.05 9.02 25.76
C TYR A 208 7.21 10.40 25.11
N ASN A 209 6.74 11.41 25.84
CA ASN A 209 6.83 12.83 25.50
C ASN A 209 6.10 13.22 24.20
N ILE A 210 4.81 13.53 24.33
CA ILE A 210 3.96 13.95 23.21
C ILE A 210 4.45 15.22 22.50
N GLU A 211 5.18 16.10 23.20
CA GLU A 211 5.74 17.33 22.61
C GLU A 211 6.85 17.04 21.59
N ASP A 212 7.63 15.98 21.81
CA ASP A 212 8.64 15.54 20.85
C ASP A 212 7.96 14.99 19.57
N ILE A 213 6.88 14.23 19.73
CA ILE A 213 6.05 13.71 18.63
C ILE A 213 5.47 14.87 17.82
N LYS A 214 4.90 15.86 18.51
CA LYS A 214 4.35 17.07 17.91
C LYS A 214 5.39 17.84 17.11
N THR A 215 6.58 18.05 17.68
CA THR A 215 7.70 18.73 17.00
C THR A 215 8.15 17.94 15.76
N ALA A 216 8.20 16.61 15.89
CA ALA A 216 8.54 15.72 14.78
C ALA A 216 7.52 15.87 13.65
N TYR A 217 6.22 15.83 13.95
CA TYR A 217 5.16 15.99 12.95
C TYR A 217 5.14 17.36 12.28
N LYS A 218 5.46 18.43 13.00
CA LYS A 218 5.56 19.79 12.41
C LYS A 218 6.73 19.95 11.45
N THR A 219 7.85 19.33 11.73
CA THR A 219 9.11 19.58 11.01
C THR A 219 9.52 18.45 10.07
N GLY A 220 8.84 17.29 10.14
CA GLY A 220 9.23 16.08 9.43
C GLY A 220 10.36 15.28 10.09
N ARG A 221 10.96 15.79 11.19
CA ARG A 221 12.11 15.17 11.84
C ARG A 221 12.07 15.31 13.36
N GLY A 222 12.42 14.25 14.09
CA GLY A 222 12.46 14.31 15.54
C GLY A 222 12.70 12.94 16.19
N GLY A 223 13.31 12.95 17.37
CA GLY A 223 13.52 11.74 18.16
C GLY A 223 12.33 11.46 19.06
N MET A 224 11.93 10.19 19.16
CA MET A 224 10.78 9.74 19.95
C MET A 224 11.26 8.61 20.85
N VAL A 225 11.11 8.72 22.17
CA VAL A 225 11.53 7.66 23.08
C VAL A 225 10.46 6.57 23.12
N ALA A 226 10.84 5.36 22.76
CA ALA A 226 10.01 4.15 22.83
C ALA A 226 10.53 3.23 23.94
N ARG A 227 9.61 2.69 24.76
CA ARG A 227 9.96 1.86 25.92
C ARG A 227 9.05 0.63 25.98
N ALA A 228 9.65 -0.54 26.21
CA ALA A 228 8.94 -1.79 26.42
C ALA A 228 7.93 -1.68 27.59
N ASN A 229 6.73 -2.24 27.38
CA ASN A 229 5.75 -2.49 28.42
C ASN A 229 6.28 -3.54 29.39
N THR A 230 6.16 -3.24 30.68
CA THR A 230 6.62 -4.15 31.73
C THR A 230 5.66 -4.18 32.92
N GLU A 231 5.63 -5.33 33.59
CA GLU A 231 4.90 -5.54 34.83
C GLU A 231 5.86 -6.09 35.90
N ILE A 232 5.73 -5.61 37.14
CA ILE A 232 6.49 -6.14 38.28
C ILE A 232 5.56 -7.03 39.09
N ILE A 233 5.88 -8.32 39.15
CA ILE A 233 5.07 -9.33 39.86
C ILE A 233 5.80 -9.78 41.12
N GLU A 234 5.11 -9.82 42.24
CA GLU A 234 5.58 -10.44 43.48
C GLU A 234 5.19 -11.92 43.52
N LYS A 235 6.17 -12.81 43.68
CA LYS A 235 5.94 -14.24 43.84
C LYS A 235 5.62 -14.58 45.29
N LYS A 236 4.94 -15.71 45.50
CA LYS A 236 4.65 -16.27 46.85
C LYS A 236 5.89 -16.44 47.75
N SER A 237 7.08 -16.54 47.17
CA SER A 237 8.36 -16.62 47.89
C SER A 237 8.88 -15.27 48.41
N GLY A 238 8.17 -14.16 48.15
CA GLY A 238 8.61 -12.78 48.43
C GLY A 238 9.69 -12.27 47.47
N ARG A 239 9.94 -12.97 46.35
CA ARG A 239 10.82 -12.51 45.27
C ARG A 239 10.02 -11.78 44.20
N PHE A 240 10.62 -10.78 43.58
CA PHE A 240 10.01 -10.06 42.47
C PHE A 240 10.48 -10.60 41.11
N SER A 241 9.64 -10.39 40.09
CA SER A 241 10.00 -10.61 38.68
C SER A 241 9.54 -9.44 37.85
N ILE A 242 10.40 -9.00 36.93
CA ILE A 242 10.04 -8.03 35.90
C ILE A 242 9.64 -8.84 34.67
N ILE A 243 8.40 -8.64 34.21
CA ILE A 243 7.85 -9.26 33.03
C ILE A 243 7.84 -8.22 31.93
N VAL A 244 8.50 -8.51 30.82
CA VAL A 244 8.46 -7.68 29.60
C VAL A 244 7.46 -8.32 28.64
N THR A 245 6.43 -7.56 28.24
CA THR A 245 5.33 -8.07 27.40
C THR A 245 5.43 -7.65 25.94
N ASP A 246 6.30 -6.68 25.63
CA ASP A 246 6.61 -6.26 24.27
C ASP A 246 8.00 -5.60 24.18
N VAL A 247 8.42 -5.23 22.97
CA VAL A 247 9.73 -4.59 22.73
C VAL A 247 9.57 -3.39 21.79
N PRO A 248 10.44 -2.37 21.89
CA PRO A 248 10.42 -1.26 20.94
C PRO A 248 10.59 -1.72 19.49
N TYR A 249 10.06 -0.93 18.55
CA TYR A 249 10.10 -1.25 17.13
C TYR A 249 11.53 -1.45 16.60
N GLN A 250 11.69 -2.47 15.75
CA GLN A 250 12.96 -2.91 15.15
C GLN A 250 14.01 -3.44 16.16
N VAL A 251 13.64 -3.67 17.42
CA VAL A 251 14.50 -4.36 18.38
C VAL A 251 14.42 -5.86 18.15
N ASN A 252 15.57 -6.48 17.95
CA ASN A 252 15.70 -7.94 17.92
C ASN A 252 15.61 -8.50 19.36
N LYS A 253 14.67 -9.41 19.59
CA LYS A 253 14.39 -9.96 20.93
C LYS A 253 15.54 -10.81 21.47
N SER A 254 16.09 -11.74 20.69
CA SER A 254 17.26 -12.54 21.07
C SER A 254 18.48 -11.69 21.46
N ASN A 255 18.76 -10.62 20.71
CA ASN A 255 19.85 -9.69 21.01
C ASN A 255 19.58 -8.93 22.31
N LEU A 256 18.34 -8.55 22.57
CA LEU A 256 17.96 -7.92 23.84
C LEU A 256 18.21 -8.87 25.02
N VAL A 257 17.73 -10.12 24.94
CA VAL A 257 17.93 -11.14 26.00
C VAL A 257 19.42 -11.40 26.21
N THR A 258 20.19 -11.57 25.13
CA THR A 258 21.65 -11.73 25.18
C THR A 258 22.30 -10.53 25.87
N LYS A 259 21.86 -9.30 25.55
CA LYS A 259 22.42 -8.09 26.15
C LYS A 259 22.18 -8.01 27.65
N ILE A 260 20.98 -8.38 28.10
CA ILE A 260 20.67 -8.44 29.54
C ILE A 260 21.59 -9.46 30.22
N ALA A 261 21.76 -10.66 29.64
CA ALA A 261 22.64 -11.70 30.19
C ALA A 261 24.11 -11.23 30.30
N GLU A 262 24.63 -10.53 29.28
CA GLU A 262 25.96 -9.91 29.33
C GLU A 262 26.09 -8.91 30.49
N LEU A 263 25.12 -8.00 30.65
CA LEU A 263 25.16 -6.98 31.71
C LEU A 263 25.12 -7.59 33.12
N VAL A 264 24.43 -8.72 33.28
CA VAL A 264 24.39 -9.48 34.54
C VAL A 264 25.73 -10.19 34.78
N ARG A 265 26.27 -10.86 33.76
CA ARG A 265 27.57 -11.56 33.82
C ARG A 265 28.72 -10.59 34.15
N ASP A 266 28.72 -9.43 33.52
CA ASP A 266 29.73 -8.38 33.69
C ASP A 266 29.52 -7.55 34.97
N LYS A 267 28.54 -7.92 35.80
CA LYS A 267 28.18 -7.26 37.07
C LYS A 267 27.82 -5.77 36.91
N LYS A 268 27.41 -5.34 35.71
CA LYS A 268 26.90 -3.98 35.46
C LYS A 268 25.48 -3.80 36.01
N ILE A 269 24.67 -4.86 35.96
CA ILE A 269 23.37 -4.94 36.63
C ILE A 269 23.44 -6.06 37.66
N LEU A 270 23.27 -5.69 38.94
CA LEU A 270 23.21 -6.63 40.05
C LEU A 270 21.76 -6.84 40.47
N GLY A 271 21.48 -8.00 41.05
CA GLY A 271 20.14 -8.32 41.60
C GLY A 271 19.22 -9.09 40.66
N ILE A 272 19.66 -9.44 39.45
CA ILE A 272 18.99 -10.44 38.61
C ILE A 272 19.49 -11.83 39.00
N SER A 273 18.58 -12.76 39.25
CA SER A 273 18.87 -14.16 39.58
C SER A 273 18.68 -15.10 38.40
N ASP A 274 17.72 -14.82 37.53
CA ASP A 274 17.43 -15.65 36.37
C ASP A 274 16.82 -14.80 35.23
N LEU A 275 16.99 -15.25 33.99
CA LEU A 275 16.47 -14.61 32.78
C LEU A 275 15.95 -15.69 31.84
N ARG A 276 14.67 -15.63 31.50
CA ARG A 276 14.02 -16.59 30.60
C ARG A 276 13.19 -15.89 29.55
N ASP A 277 13.27 -16.41 28.33
CA ASP A 277 12.33 -16.07 27.28
C ASP A 277 11.20 -17.10 27.28
N GLU A 278 10.03 -16.68 27.73
CA GLU A 278 8.79 -17.46 27.83
C GLU A 278 7.83 -17.10 26.68
N SER A 279 8.32 -16.43 25.63
CA SER A 279 7.51 -16.00 24.48
C SER A 279 6.96 -17.20 23.71
N ASN A 280 5.74 -17.06 23.21
CA ASN A 280 5.06 -18.09 22.43
C ASN A 280 4.30 -17.45 21.26
N LYS A 281 3.38 -18.19 20.63
CA LYS A 281 2.55 -17.66 19.53
C LYS A 281 1.57 -16.57 19.96
N ASP A 282 1.23 -16.51 21.24
CA ASP A 282 0.24 -15.58 21.80
C ASP A 282 0.87 -14.23 22.18
N GLY A 283 2.21 -14.15 22.30
CA GLY A 283 2.89 -12.89 22.53
C GLY A 283 4.31 -13.02 23.09
N ILE A 284 4.92 -11.86 23.30
CA ILE A 284 6.25 -11.74 23.90
C ILE A 284 6.12 -11.82 25.42
N ARG A 285 7.00 -12.61 26.03
CA ARG A 285 7.09 -12.70 27.49
C ARG A 285 8.52 -12.98 27.92
N ILE A 286 9.25 -11.94 28.31
CA ILE A 286 10.61 -12.07 28.87
C ILE A 286 10.52 -11.95 30.39
N ALA A 287 10.84 -13.02 31.10
CA ALA A 287 10.81 -13.09 32.56
C ALA A 287 12.20 -12.84 33.14
N ILE A 288 12.34 -11.76 33.91
CA ILE A 288 13.58 -11.37 34.59
C ILE A 288 13.36 -11.54 36.10
N GLU A 289 13.89 -12.62 36.68
CA GLU A 289 13.73 -12.88 38.11
C GLU A 289 14.77 -12.14 38.93
N LEU A 290 14.34 -11.59 40.05
CA LEU A 290 15.19 -10.79 40.92
C LEU A 290 15.59 -11.55 42.19
N LYS A 291 16.78 -11.26 42.72
CA LYS A 291 17.23 -11.70 44.04
C LYS A 291 16.35 -11.05 45.12
N LYS A 292 16.18 -11.75 46.26
CA LYS A 292 15.26 -11.35 47.34
C LYS A 292 15.45 -9.91 47.84
N ASP A 293 16.68 -9.44 47.93
CA ASP A 293 17.02 -8.11 48.48
C ASP A 293 17.11 -7.01 47.40
N SER A 294 16.63 -7.30 46.19
CA SER A 294 16.73 -6.36 45.06
C SER A 294 15.56 -5.39 45.04
N TYR A 295 15.83 -4.14 44.64
CA TYR A 295 14.80 -3.14 44.40
C TYR A 295 14.31 -3.20 42.93
N PRO A 296 13.09 -3.67 42.64
CA PRO A 296 12.65 -3.94 41.27
C PRO A 296 12.67 -2.70 40.38
N LYS A 297 12.17 -1.55 40.88
CA LYS A 297 12.15 -0.28 40.13
C LYS A 297 13.56 0.21 39.77
N LYS A 298 14.56 -0.02 40.63
CA LYS A 298 15.95 0.36 40.37
C LYS A 298 16.55 -0.47 39.23
N ILE A 299 16.31 -1.79 39.25
CA ILE A 299 16.78 -2.70 38.20
C ILE A 299 16.07 -2.40 36.88
N LEU A 300 14.75 -2.18 36.89
CA LEU A 300 13.99 -1.80 35.71
C LEU A 300 14.55 -0.52 35.05
N ASN A 301 14.84 0.51 35.82
CA ASN A 301 15.46 1.73 35.30
C ASN A 301 16.86 1.49 34.71
N GLN A 302 17.66 0.60 35.30
CA GLN A 302 18.95 0.19 34.73
C GLN A 302 18.77 -0.57 33.42
N LEU A 303 17.79 -1.46 33.33
CA LEU A 303 17.46 -2.18 32.10
C LEU A 303 17.08 -1.21 30.98
N TYR A 304 16.20 -0.25 31.24
CA TYR A 304 15.87 0.80 30.26
C TYR A 304 17.09 1.62 29.85
N LYS A 305 18.01 1.92 30.77
CA LYS A 305 19.19 2.74 30.46
C LYS A 305 20.26 1.99 29.66
N PHE A 306 20.44 0.70 29.91
CA PHE A 306 21.59 -0.07 29.40
C PHE A 306 21.23 -1.09 28.33
N THR A 307 19.95 -1.24 28.00
CA THR A 307 19.48 -2.22 27.01
C THR A 307 18.50 -1.58 26.03
N PRO A 308 18.25 -2.23 24.88
CA PRO A 308 17.20 -1.85 23.95
C PRO A 308 15.75 -1.97 24.48
N MET A 309 15.52 -2.25 25.77
CA MET A 309 14.17 -2.11 26.36
C MET A 309 13.66 -0.66 26.29
N GLN A 310 14.55 0.32 26.14
CA GLN A 310 14.20 1.67 25.76
C GLN A 310 15.13 2.13 24.63
N THR A 311 14.55 2.64 23.56
CA THR A 311 15.28 3.17 22.40
C THR A 311 14.67 4.49 21.97
N SER A 312 15.37 5.20 21.08
CA SER A 312 14.82 6.37 20.40
C SER A 312 14.56 6.03 18.94
N PHE A 313 13.32 6.19 18.48
CA PHE A 313 13.00 6.19 17.06
C PHE A 313 13.24 7.61 16.53
N ASN A 314 14.17 7.76 15.59
CA ASN A 314 14.45 9.05 14.96
C ASN A 314 13.66 9.15 13.66
N MET A 315 12.58 9.91 13.70
CA MET A 315 11.78 10.19 12.52
C MET A 315 12.54 11.12 11.58
N ASN A 316 12.49 10.80 10.30
CA ASN A 316 12.97 11.63 9.20
C ASN A 316 12.10 11.34 7.96
N MET A 317 11.05 12.14 7.75
CA MET A 317 10.01 11.90 6.75
C MET A 317 10.43 12.40 5.37
N ILE A 318 11.41 11.72 4.77
CA ILE A 318 11.83 11.98 3.39
C ILE A 318 11.10 11.04 2.44
N ALA A 319 10.42 11.59 1.44
CA ALA A 319 9.76 10.85 0.37
C ALA A 319 9.95 11.55 -0.98
N LEU A 320 9.75 10.80 -2.07
CA LEU A 320 9.76 11.35 -3.41
C LEU A 320 8.43 12.04 -3.70
N VAL A 321 8.51 13.31 -4.11
CA VAL A 321 7.42 14.12 -4.63
C VAL A 321 7.63 14.26 -6.14
N ASP A 322 6.55 14.17 -6.91
CA ASP A 322 6.55 14.24 -8.37
C ASP A 322 7.58 13.29 -9.02
N GLU A 323 7.62 12.05 -8.53
CA GLU A 323 8.45 10.91 -8.98
C GLU A 323 9.96 11.01 -8.75
N VAL A 324 10.55 12.21 -8.72
CA VAL A 324 12.01 12.38 -8.77
C VAL A 324 12.61 13.19 -7.63
N GLN A 325 11.82 14.03 -6.95
CA GLN A 325 12.39 15.00 -6.02
C GLN A 325 12.24 14.57 -4.56
N PRO A 326 13.33 14.25 -3.84
CA PRO A 326 13.27 13.93 -2.42
C PRO A 326 12.97 15.19 -1.61
N HIS A 327 11.90 15.16 -0.81
CA HIS A 327 11.50 16.24 0.08
C HIS A 327 11.40 15.76 1.52
N LEU A 328 11.83 16.60 2.46
CA LEU A 328 11.47 16.46 3.87
C LEU A 328 10.06 17.02 4.03
N LEU A 329 9.13 16.18 4.48
CA LEU A 329 7.72 16.51 4.59
C LEU A 329 7.29 16.50 6.07
N ASN A 330 6.36 17.39 6.42
CA ASN A 330 5.64 17.32 7.69
C ASN A 330 4.38 16.42 7.57
N LEU A 331 3.67 16.18 8.68
CA LEU A 331 2.50 15.28 8.67
C LEU A 331 1.41 15.76 7.70
N LYS A 332 1.06 17.06 7.78
CA LYS A 332 0.05 17.67 6.91
C LYS A 332 0.38 17.48 5.43
N GLN A 333 1.61 17.79 5.02
CA GLN A 333 2.06 17.68 3.64
C GLN A 333 1.94 16.24 3.10
N VAL A 334 2.28 15.23 3.91
CA VAL A 334 2.10 13.83 3.52
C VAL A 334 0.63 13.50 3.26
N LEU A 335 -0.27 13.96 4.14
CA LEU A 335 -1.71 13.77 3.99
C LEU A 335 -2.25 14.53 2.76
N GLU A 336 -1.83 15.77 2.53
CA GLU A 336 -2.22 16.58 1.36
C GLU A 336 -1.80 15.91 0.04
N HIS A 337 -0.58 15.39 -0.04
CA HIS A 337 -0.10 14.65 -1.20
C HIS A 337 -0.93 13.39 -1.45
N PHE A 338 -1.30 12.67 -0.39
CA PHE A 338 -2.18 11.51 -0.51
C PHE A 338 -3.59 11.90 -0.99
N ILE A 339 -4.20 12.95 -0.42
CA ILE A 339 -5.51 13.46 -0.85
C ILE A 339 -5.46 13.88 -2.32
N LYS A 340 -4.42 14.61 -2.74
CA LYS A 340 -4.23 15.02 -4.14
C LYS A 340 -4.16 13.81 -5.06
N HIS A 341 -3.39 12.79 -4.69
CA HIS A 341 -3.31 11.53 -5.44
C HIS A 341 -4.65 10.82 -5.55
N ARG A 342 -5.40 10.71 -4.43
CA ARG A 342 -6.75 10.12 -4.42
C ARG A 342 -7.72 10.86 -5.34
N LYS A 343 -7.72 12.19 -5.31
CA LYS A 343 -8.54 13.02 -6.21
C LYS A 343 -8.18 12.78 -7.67
N GLU A 344 -6.90 12.68 -8.02
CA GLU A 344 -6.45 12.37 -9.38
C GLU A 344 -6.94 10.97 -9.81
N VAL A 345 -6.72 9.95 -8.98
CA VAL A 345 -7.12 8.56 -9.24
C VAL A 345 -8.63 8.47 -9.46
N ILE A 346 -9.44 9.12 -8.61
CA ILE A 346 -10.89 9.14 -8.75
C ILE A 346 -11.30 9.87 -10.03
N THR A 347 -10.71 11.02 -10.32
CA THR A 347 -10.99 11.78 -11.56
C THR A 347 -10.71 10.93 -12.80
N ARG A 348 -9.56 10.27 -12.85
CA ARG A 348 -9.16 9.40 -13.97
C ARG A 348 -10.06 8.18 -14.10
N ARG A 349 -10.42 7.55 -12.98
CA ARG A 349 -11.39 6.43 -12.96
C ARG A 349 -12.75 6.86 -13.52
N THR A 350 -13.28 7.98 -13.03
CA THR A 350 -14.57 8.53 -13.46
C THR A 350 -14.53 8.89 -14.95
N GLN A 351 -13.42 9.46 -15.45
CA GLN A 351 -13.23 9.74 -16.87
C GLN A 351 -13.16 8.47 -17.72
N TYR A 352 -12.49 7.41 -17.23
CA TYR A 352 -12.45 6.12 -17.89
C TYR A 352 -13.86 5.51 -17.99
N GLU A 353 -14.59 5.48 -16.88
CA GLU A 353 -15.96 4.97 -16.82
C GLU A 353 -16.90 5.78 -17.74
N LEU A 354 -16.70 7.10 -17.82
CA LEU A 354 -17.45 7.98 -18.73
C LEU A 354 -17.16 7.65 -20.19
N ASN A 355 -15.90 7.44 -20.55
CA ASN A 355 -15.50 7.08 -21.91
C ASN A 355 -16.08 5.72 -22.32
N VAL A 356 -16.05 4.73 -21.42
CA VAL A 356 -16.65 3.41 -21.65
C VAL A 356 -18.17 3.52 -21.80
N ALA A 357 -18.83 4.28 -20.92
CA ALA A 357 -20.27 4.49 -20.98
C ALA A 357 -20.70 5.20 -22.27
N LYS A 358 -19.98 6.27 -22.68
CA LYS A 358 -20.21 6.99 -23.94
C LYS A 358 -20.01 6.10 -25.15
N ALA A 359 -18.93 5.32 -25.19
CA ALA A 359 -18.67 4.38 -26.27
C ALA A 359 -19.81 3.33 -26.38
N ARG A 360 -20.29 2.81 -25.24
CA ARG A 360 -21.42 1.86 -25.24
C ARG A 360 -22.74 2.52 -25.66
N ALA A 361 -23.05 3.71 -25.14
CA ALA A 361 -24.25 4.47 -25.52
C ALA A 361 -24.26 4.78 -27.02
N HIS A 362 -23.10 5.14 -27.60
CA HIS A 362 -22.94 5.38 -29.04
C HIS A 362 -23.32 4.14 -29.87
N ILE A 363 -22.89 2.94 -29.47
CA ILE A 363 -23.27 1.70 -30.15
C ILE A 363 -24.77 1.42 -30.00
N LEU A 364 -25.32 1.56 -28.79
CA LEU A 364 -26.74 1.32 -28.50
C LEU A 364 -27.66 2.26 -29.28
N GLU A 365 -27.26 3.52 -29.47
CA GLU A 365 -27.99 4.48 -30.32
C GLU A 365 -28.07 3.99 -31.77
N GLY A 366 -26.96 3.50 -32.33
CA GLY A 366 -26.95 2.93 -33.67
C GLY A 366 -27.85 1.69 -33.79
N LEU A 367 -27.81 0.80 -32.80
CA LEU A 367 -28.69 -0.38 -32.75
C LEU A 367 -30.16 0.03 -32.64
N LYS A 368 -30.49 1.06 -31.86
CA LYS A 368 -31.85 1.59 -31.74
C LYS A 368 -32.36 2.13 -33.08
N ILE A 369 -31.57 2.96 -33.76
CA ILE A 369 -31.89 3.46 -35.11
C ILE A 369 -32.12 2.30 -36.07
N ALA A 370 -31.27 1.25 -35.99
CA ALA A 370 -31.40 0.09 -36.85
C ALA A 370 -32.68 -0.71 -36.57
N LEU A 371 -33.05 -0.90 -35.30
CA LEU A 371 -34.26 -1.61 -34.90
C LEU A 371 -35.54 -0.83 -35.25
N ASP A 372 -35.50 0.51 -35.16
CA ASP A 372 -36.60 1.39 -35.57
C ASP A 372 -36.85 1.36 -37.09
N HIS A 373 -35.84 0.96 -37.88
CA HIS A 373 -35.88 0.93 -39.34
C HIS A 373 -35.44 -0.43 -39.93
N ILE A 374 -35.72 -1.53 -39.23
CA ILE A 374 -35.11 -2.82 -39.50
C ILE A 374 -35.30 -3.33 -40.93
N ASP A 375 -36.49 -3.16 -41.52
CA ASP A 375 -36.76 -3.61 -42.89
C ASP A 375 -35.87 -2.89 -43.89
N LYS A 376 -35.69 -1.58 -43.73
CA LYS A 376 -34.81 -0.75 -44.59
C LYS A 376 -33.34 -1.09 -44.38
N VAL A 377 -32.95 -1.45 -43.15
CA VAL A 377 -31.59 -1.88 -42.83
C VAL A 377 -31.29 -3.22 -43.53
N ILE A 378 -32.18 -4.21 -43.38
CA ILE A 378 -32.06 -5.52 -44.04
C ILE A 378 -32.03 -5.36 -45.57
N GLU A 379 -32.91 -4.53 -46.14
CA GLU A 379 -32.92 -4.26 -47.57
C GLU A 379 -31.59 -3.65 -48.05
N THR A 380 -31.06 -2.69 -47.29
CA THR A 380 -29.78 -2.04 -47.60
C THR A 380 -28.63 -3.04 -47.57
N ILE A 381 -28.60 -3.93 -46.57
CA ILE A 381 -27.59 -4.99 -46.46
C ILE A 381 -27.73 -5.99 -47.62
N LYS A 382 -28.94 -6.44 -47.95
CA LYS A 382 -29.18 -7.41 -49.04
C LYS A 382 -28.85 -6.86 -50.43
N LYS A 383 -28.92 -5.54 -50.63
CA LYS A 383 -28.57 -4.87 -51.90
C LYS A 383 -27.07 -4.66 -52.08
N SER A 384 -26.29 -4.66 -51.00
CA SER A 384 -24.83 -4.56 -51.06
C SER A 384 -24.20 -5.90 -51.43
N LYS A 385 -23.15 -5.86 -52.27
CA LYS A 385 -22.45 -7.07 -52.75
C LYS A 385 -21.40 -7.57 -51.76
N THR A 386 -20.83 -6.68 -50.94
CA THR A 386 -19.81 -7.02 -49.94
C THR A 386 -20.11 -6.42 -48.56
N LYS A 387 -19.41 -6.91 -47.52
CA LYS A 387 -19.54 -6.38 -46.16
C LYS A 387 -19.12 -4.91 -46.08
N GLU A 388 -18.09 -4.53 -46.83
CA GLU A 388 -17.56 -3.18 -46.91
C GLU A 388 -18.59 -2.23 -47.56
N GLU A 389 -19.21 -2.66 -48.67
CA GLU A 389 -20.26 -1.89 -49.34
C GLU A 389 -21.52 -1.77 -48.46
N ALA A 390 -21.88 -2.83 -47.72
CA ALA A 390 -22.98 -2.77 -46.74
C ALA A 390 -22.67 -1.76 -45.63
N ASN A 391 -21.44 -1.75 -45.13
CA ASN A 391 -21.02 -0.81 -44.09
C ASN A 391 -21.14 0.64 -44.57
N GLU A 392 -20.57 0.97 -45.73
CA GLU A 392 -20.65 2.32 -46.29
C GLU A 392 -22.09 2.77 -46.55
N ASN A 393 -22.92 1.88 -47.10
CA ASN A 393 -24.32 2.20 -47.40
C ASN A 393 -25.13 2.44 -46.13
N LEU A 394 -24.90 1.67 -45.06
CA LEU A 394 -25.54 1.89 -43.75
C LEU A 394 -25.10 3.24 -43.15
N MET A 395 -23.80 3.55 -43.19
CA MET A 395 -23.28 4.84 -42.72
C MET A 395 -23.93 6.01 -43.47
N LYS A 396 -23.94 5.98 -44.80
CA LYS A 396 -24.49 7.06 -45.64
C LYS A 396 -26.00 7.23 -45.45
N LYS A 397 -26.75 6.12 -45.42
CA LYS A 397 -28.23 6.16 -45.43
C LYS A 397 -28.84 6.47 -44.07
N PHE A 398 -28.22 6.00 -42.98
CA PHE A 398 -28.73 6.17 -41.62
C PHE A 398 -27.90 7.14 -40.77
N LYS A 399 -26.92 7.83 -41.37
CA LYS A 399 -26.00 8.77 -40.70
C LYS A 399 -25.27 8.14 -39.50
N LEU A 400 -24.88 6.88 -39.65
CA LEU A 400 -24.21 6.10 -38.62
C LEU A 400 -22.70 6.28 -38.70
N SER A 401 -22.01 6.18 -37.56
CA SER A 401 -20.56 6.03 -37.55
C SER A 401 -20.15 4.63 -38.04
N GLU A 402 -18.88 4.49 -38.42
CA GLU A 402 -18.32 3.20 -38.82
C GLU A 402 -18.48 2.13 -37.74
N LEU A 403 -18.30 2.50 -36.46
CA LEU A 403 -18.45 1.58 -35.32
C LEU A 403 -19.91 1.13 -35.14
N GLN A 404 -20.87 2.04 -35.28
CA GLN A 404 -22.30 1.70 -35.22
C GLN A 404 -22.70 0.78 -36.37
N SER A 405 -22.27 1.11 -37.60
CA SER A 405 -22.54 0.31 -38.79
C SER A 405 -21.96 -1.11 -38.67
N LYS A 406 -20.70 -1.24 -38.20
CA LYS A 406 -20.09 -2.55 -37.89
C LYS A 406 -20.90 -3.34 -36.85
N ALA A 407 -21.32 -2.70 -35.76
CA ALA A 407 -22.11 -3.34 -34.72
C ALA A 407 -23.49 -3.83 -35.24
N ILE A 408 -24.12 -3.09 -36.15
CA ILE A 408 -25.37 -3.50 -36.80
C ILE A 408 -25.16 -4.72 -37.71
N LEU A 409 -24.06 -4.74 -38.49
CA LEU A 409 -23.72 -5.89 -39.34
C LEU A 409 -23.40 -7.15 -38.54
N GLU A 410 -22.95 -7.01 -37.29
CA GLU A 410 -22.65 -8.10 -36.36
C GLU A 410 -23.84 -8.49 -35.48
N MET A 411 -24.97 -7.79 -35.61
CA MET A 411 -26.19 -8.08 -34.88
C MET A 411 -26.75 -9.45 -35.27
N ARG A 412 -27.18 -10.23 -34.27
CA ARG A 412 -27.81 -11.54 -34.49
C ARG A 412 -29.31 -11.39 -34.68
N LEU A 413 -29.93 -12.24 -35.51
CA LEU A 413 -31.38 -12.18 -35.77
C LEU A 413 -32.24 -12.29 -34.51
N GLN A 414 -31.76 -12.99 -33.46
CA GLN A 414 -32.46 -13.07 -32.17
C GLN A 414 -32.66 -11.71 -31.49
N THR A 415 -31.79 -10.73 -31.77
CA THR A 415 -31.87 -9.37 -31.22
C THR A 415 -33.12 -8.61 -31.70
N LEU A 416 -33.78 -9.09 -32.77
CA LEU A 416 -35.04 -8.55 -33.27
C LEU A 416 -36.26 -8.95 -32.44
N ALA A 417 -36.13 -9.92 -31.54
CA ALA A 417 -37.21 -10.30 -30.63
C ALA A 417 -37.57 -9.12 -29.70
N GLY A 418 -38.87 -8.94 -29.41
CA GLY A 418 -39.35 -7.78 -28.64
C GLY A 418 -38.66 -7.59 -27.28
N LEU A 419 -38.37 -8.67 -26.56
CA LEU A 419 -37.64 -8.62 -25.29
C LEU A 419 -36.18 -8.16 -25.46
N GLU A 420 -35.52 -8.53 -26.55
CA GLU A 420 -34.13 -8.12 -26.82
C GLU A 420 -34.05 -6.65 -27.24
N ARG A 421 -35.05 -6.15 -27.98
CA ARG A 421 -35.20 -4.72 -28.25
C ARG A 421 -35.38 -3.91 -26.97
N GLN A 422 -36.27 -4.35 -26.08
CA GLN A 422 -36.50 -3.67 -24.81
C GLN A 422 -35.22 -3.59 -23.98
N LYS A 423 -34.44 -4.68 -23.91
CA LYS A 423 -33.14 -4.70 -23.20
C LYS A 423 -32.17 -3.64 -23.73
N ILE A 424 -32.12 -3.43 -25.05
CA ILE A 424 -31.27 -2.40 -25.66
C ILE A 424 -31.72 -0.99 -25.27
N GLU A 425 -33.03 -0.73 -25.26
CA GLU A 425 -33.58 0.55 -24.85
C GLU A 425 -33.37 0.84 -23.36
N ASP A 426 -33.55 -0.19 -22.52
CA ASP A 426 -33.31 -0.12 -21.07
C ASP A 426 -31.82 0.13 -20.79
N GLU A 427 -30.91 -0.62 -21.44
CA GLU A 427 -29.47 -0.45 -21.29
C GLU A 427 -29.04 0.95 -21.76
N TYR A 428 -29.57 1.45 -22.88
CA TYR A 428 -29.27 2.80 -23.36
C TYR A 428 -29.69 3.85 -22.34
N THR A 429 -30.90 3.74 -21.79
CA THR A 429 -31.41 4.67 -20.78
C THR A 429 -30.57 4.64 -19.51
N GLU A 430 -30.12 3.46 -19.07
CA GLU A 430 -29.17 3.32 -17.96
C GLU A 430 -27.84 4.01 -18.25
N LYS A 431 -27.26 3.81 -19.46
CA LYS A 431 -26.00 4.45 -19.83
C LYS A 431 -26.12 5.96 -19.91
N ILE A 432 -27.23 6.52 -20.41
CA ILE A 432 -27.45 7.97 -20.42
C ILE A 432 -27.50 8.54 -18.99
N LYS A 433 -28.20 7.86 -18.07
CA LYS A 433 -28.22 8.26 -16.64
C LYS A 433 -26.82 8.23 -16.03
N LEU A 434 -26.07 7.15 -16.27
CA LEU A 434 -24.70 7.01 -15.78
C LEU A 434 -23.76 8.08 -16.36
N ILE A 435 -23.88 8.39 -17.66
CA ILE A 435 -23.09 9.45 -18.31
C ILE A 435 -23.35 10.79 -17.61
N ALA A 436 -24.62 11.15 -17.39
CA ALA A 436 -24.98 12.39 -16.73
C ALA A 436 -24.44 12.46 -15.28
N GLU A 437 -24.48 11.34 -14.55
CA GLU A 437 -23.89 11.25 -13.21
C GLU A 437 -22.38 11.45 -13.23
N LEU A 438 -21.66 10.75 -14.10
CA LEU A 438 -20.20 10.83 -14.23
C LEU A 438 -19.73 12.22 -14.70
N GLU A 439 -20.43 12.83 -15.65
CA GLU A 439 -20.17 14.22 -16.07
C GLU A 439 -20.40 15.20 -14.92
N SER A 440 -21.43 14.97 -14.11
CA SER A 440 -21.70 15.78 -12.93
C SER A 440 -20.61 15.63 -11.86
N ILE A 441 -20.05 14.43 -11.68
CA ILE A 441 -18.92 14.19 -10.78
C ILE A 441 -17.67 14.93 -11.28
N LEU A 442 -17.34 14.83 -12.57
CA LEU A 442 -16.17 15.49 -13.16
C LEU A 442 -16.31 17.02 -13.17
N GLY A 443 -17.53 17.53 -13.24
CA GLY A 443 -17.82 18.97 -13.21
C GLY A 443 -17.79 19.61 -11.82
N ASP A 444 -17.73 18.83 -10.73
CA ASP A 444 -17.77 19.35 -9.36
C ASP A 444 -16.67 18.72 -8.47
N PRO A 445 -15.60 19.46 -8.15
CA PRO A 445 -14.52 19.01 -7.27
C PRO A 445 -14.99 18.55 -5.89
N LYS A 446 -16.14 19.04 -5.39
CA LYS A 446 -16.71 18.60 -4.10
C LYS A 446 -17.26 17.19 -4.20
N LYS A 447 -17.86 16.81 -5.34
CA LYS A 447 -18.31 15.43 -5.56
C LYS A 447 -17.14 14.46 -5.64
N ILE A 448 -16.04 14.86 -6.28
CA ILE A 448 -14.81 14.07 -6.30
C ILE A 448 -14.25 13.89 -4.88
N THR A 449 -14.28 14.94 -4.05
CA THR A 449 -13.80 14.87 -2.67
C THR A 449 -14.69 14.00 -1.77
N LYS A 450 -15.99 13.94 -2.07
CA LYS A 450 -16.97 13.12 -1.33
C LYS A 450 -16.86 11.61 -1.64
N ILE A 451 -16.39 11.26 -2.83
CA ILE A 451 -16.15 9.88 -3.30
C ILE A 451 -14.79 9.40 -2.80
#